data_AF-A0A973PIN4-F1
#
_entry.id   AF-A0A973PIN4-F1
#
_cell.length_a   1.000
_cell.length_b   1.000
_cell.length_c   1.000
_cell.angle_alpha   90.00
_cell.angle_beta   90.00
_cell.angle_gamma   90.00
#
_symmetry.space_group_name_H-M   'P 1'
#
loop_
_entity.id
_entity.type
_entity.pdbx_description
1 polymer ?
#
loop_
_entity_poly.entity_id
_entity_poly.type
_entity_poly.pdbx_seq_one_letter_code
_entity_poly.pdbx_strand_id
1 'polypeptide(L)'
;MRETPEPDAGKPETTDTQEPITGSSGAATGAVVRLRRGDRTMVVKSFRPVTSGRHVEAARDPRHFAYWRREPLAYASGLLPSGPFRAPRCYAVTDEAVYLEDVQGKPESPEVAARRLARGQGQTAIPDVPWLAGH
;
A
#
# COMPACT_ATOMS: atom_id res chain seq x y z
N MET A 1 1.16 48.18 36.11
CA MET A 1 1.81 46.85 36.00
C MET A 1 1.18 46.20 34.78
N ARG A 2 1.89 46.14 33.64
CA ARG A 2 1.41 45.51 32.39
C ARG A 2 2.16 44.19 32.27
N GLU A 3 1.44 43.08 32.29
CA GLU A 3 2.02 41.77 31.96
C GLU A 3 2.15 41.68 30.44
N THR A 4 3.37 41.42 29.98
CA THR A 4 3.65 41.09 28.57
C THR A 4 3.43 39.58 28.42
N PRO A 5 2.57 39.11 27.50
CA PRO A 5 2.48 37.68 27.24
C PRO A 5 3.74 37.22 26.53
N GLU A 6 4.34 36.13 27.01
CA GLU A 6 5.44 35.46 26.33
C GLU A 6 4.98 34.92 24.97
N PRO A 7 5.85 34.93 23.94
CA PRO A 7 5.51 34.36 22.65
C PRO A 7 5.39 32.84 22.77
N ASP A 8 4.20 32.33 22.44
CA ASP A 8 3.96 30.91 22.19
C ASP A 8 4.91 30.46 21.07
N ALA A 9 5.92 29.67 21.44
CA ALA A 9 6.85 29.04 20.51
C ALA A 9 6.04 28.02 19.71
N GLY A 10 5.41 28.50 18.64
CA GLY A 10 4.60 27.69 17.73
C GLY A 10 5.37 26.42 17.37
N LYS A 11 4.78 25.27 17.70
CA LYS A 11 5.26 23.98 17.20
C LYS A 11 5.41 24.11 15.68
N PRO A 12 6.54 23.67 15.09
CA PRO A 12 6.65 23.70 13.64
C PRO A 12 5.48 22.89 13.07
N GLU A 13 4.59 23.58 12.36
CA GLU A 13 3.58 22.96 11.52
C GLU A 13 4.35 22.15 10.48
N THR A 14 4.44 20.84 10.69
CA THR A 14 5.03 19.94 9.71
C THR A 14 4.08 19.87 8.53
N THR A 15 4.26 20.73 7.54
CA THR A 15 3.47 20.70 6.31
C THR A 15 3.78 19.42 5.55
N ASP A 16 2.78 18.54 5.46
CA ASP A 16 2.85 17.33 4.66
C ASP A 16 2.87 17.69 3.17
N THR A 17 3.80 17.12 2.40
CA THR A 17 3.81 17.24 0.94
C THR A 17 3.48 15.91 0.27
N GLN A 18 2.78 15.96 -0.86
CA GLN A 18 2.38 14.77 -1.62
C GLN A 18 2.78 14.90 -3.08
N GLU A 19 3.44 13.87 -3.60
CA GLU A 19 3.90 13.79 -4.99
C GLU A 19 3.29 12.53 -5.65
N PRO A 20 2.56 12.64 -6.77
CA PRO A 20 2.02 11.47 -7.46
C PRO A 20 3.11 10.51 -7.97
N ILE A 21 2.91 9.21 -7.76
CA ILE A 21 3.70 8.16 -8.40
C ILE A 21 2.91 7.66 -9.61
N THR A 22 3.42 7.93 -10.81
CA THR A 22 2.78 7.55 -12.07
C THR A 22 3.07 6.09 -12.44
N GLY A 23 2.28 5.53 -13.36
CA GLY A 23 2.45 4.14 -13.84
C GLY A 23 1.62 3.08 -13.10
N SER A 24 0.81 3.47 -12.12
CA SER A 24 -0.23 2.58 -11.56
C SER A 24 -1.50 2.64 -12.40
N SER A 25 -1.99 1.50 -12.89
CA SER A 25 -3.13 1.41 -13.82
C SER A 25 -4.24 0.46 -13.36
N GLY A 26 -4.21 -0.01 -12.10
CA GLY A 26 -5.23 -0.90 -11.56
C GLY A 26 -6.59 -0.22 -11.48
N ALA A 27 -7.65 -0.88 -11.94
CA ALA A 27 -9.02 -0.34 -11.91
C ALA A 27 -9.50 0.01 -10.47
N ALA A 28 -9.01 -0.75 -9.47
CA ALA A 28 -9.28 -0.52 -8.06
C ALA A 28 -8.34 0.51 -7.40
N THR A 29 -7.28 0.96 -8.08
CA THR A 29 -6.38 1.98 -7.55
C THR A 29 -7.04 3.35 -7.67
N GLY A 30 -7.15 4.07 -6.55
CA GLY A 30 -7.54 5.47 -6.51
C GLY A 30 -6.36 6.36 -6.89
N ALA A 31 -5.28 6.27 -6.10
CA ALA A 31 -4.03 6.98 -6.32
C ALA A 31 -2.85 6.23 -5.67
N VAL A 32 -1.64 6.54 -6.13
CA VAL A 32 -0.40 6.21 -5.45
C VAL A 32 0.38 7.50 -5.30
N VAL A 33 0.70 7.89 -4.07
CA VAL A 33 1.44 9.13 -3.79
C VAL A 33 2.62 8.85 -2.87
N ARG A 34 3.71 9.56 -3.08
CA ARG A 34 4.77 9.70 -2.08
C ARG A 34 4.36 10.83 -1.14
N LEU A 35 4.13 10.49 0.12
CA LEU A 35 3.89 11.42 1.21
C LEU A 35 5.21 11.71 1.91
N ARG A 36 5.53 12.98 2.13
CA ARG A 36 6.63 13.40 2.99
C ARG A 36 6.07 14.18 4.18
N ARG A 37 6.40 13.69 5.38
CA ARG A 37 6.03 14.27 6.67
C ARG A 37 7.30 14.43 7.50
N GLY A 38 7.78 15.66 7.62
CA GLY A 38 9.07 15.95 8.24
C GLY A 38 10.22 15.31 7.47
N ASP A 39 11.03 14.50 8.14
CA ASP A 39 12.16 13.75 7.58
C ASP A 39 11.77 12.37 7.01
N ARG A 40 10.50 11.96 7.15
CA ARG A 40 10.03 10.64 6.72
C ARG A 40 9.33 10.71 5.37
N THR A 41 9.59 9.70 4.53
CA THR A 41 8.81 9.42 3.32
C THR A 41 8.04 8.11 3.44
N MET A 42 6.85 8.10 2.87
CA MET A 42 5.95 6.96 2.83
C MET A 42 5.28 6.91 1.45
N VAL A 43 4.91 5.73 1.01
CA VAL A 43 4.01 5.56 -0.13
C VAL A 43 2.60 5.34 0.41
N VAL A 44 1.66 6.18 -0.02
CA VAL A 44 0.24 5.99 0.27
C VAL A 44 -0.43 5.51 -1.00
N LYS A 45 -1.04 4.32 -0.92
CA LYS A 45 -1.86 3.79 -2.00
C LYS A 45 -3.31 3.78 -1.55
N SER A 46 -4.15 4.49 -2.27
CA SER A 46 -5.60 4.51 -2.04
C SER A 46 -6.32 3.56 -3.00
N PHE A 47 -7.44 3.02 -2.51
CA PHE A 47 -8.28 2.05 -3.18
C PHE A 47 -9.68 2.59 -3.33
N ARG A 48 -10.37 2.17 -4.39
CA ARG A 48 -11.77 2.48 -4.62
C ARG A 48 -12.52 1.27 -5.16
N PRO A 49 -13.81 1.12 -4.85
CA PRO A 49 -14.65 0.14 -5.52
C PRO A 49 -14.61 0.31 -7.04
N VAL A 50 -14.56 -0.82 -7.76
CA VAL A 50 -14.72 -0.81 -9.22
C VAL A 50 -16.20 -0.72 -9.56
N THR A 51 -16.61 0.37 -10.19
CA THR A 51 -18.03 0.67 -10.48
C THR A 51 -18.40 0.54 -11.96
N SER A 52 -17.43 0.33 -12.85
CA SER A 52 -17.66 0.14 -14.29
C SER A 52 -16.70 -0.89 -14.92
N GLY A 53 -17.04 -1.35 -16.12
CA GLY A 53 -16.23 -2.30 -16.90
C GLY A 53 -16.48 -3.77 -16.58
N ARG A 54 -15.70 -4.65 -17.21
CA ARG A 54 -15.91 -6.12 -17.16
C ARG A 54 -15.71 -6.78 -15.79
N HIS A 55 -15.20 -6.05 -14.80
CA HIS A 55 -14.83 -6.58 -13.49
C HIS A 55 -15.71 -6.05 -12.34
N VAL A 56 -16.82 -5.35 -12.59
CA VAL A 56 -17.67 -4.77 -11.52
C VAL A 56 -18.18 -5.85 -10.56
N GLU A 57 -18.81 -6.90 -11.08
CA GLU A 57 -19.34 -7.98 -10.24
C GLU A 57 -18.21 -8.73 -9.52
N ALA A 58 -17.16 -9.05 -10.25
CA ALA A 58 -15.95 -9.67 -9.74
C ALA A 58 -15.24 -8.85 -8.64
N ALA A 59 -15.33 -7.52 -8.68
CA ALA A 59 -14.75 -6.66 -7.67
C ALA A 59 -15.48 -6.72 -6.34
N ARG A 60 -16.74 -7.19 -6.31
CA ARG A 60 -17.56 -7.33 -5.10
C ARG A 60 -17.42 -8.70 -4.44
N ASP A 61 -16.95 -9.71 -5.17
CA ASP A 61 -16.76 -11.06 -4.66
C ASP A 61 -15.38 -11.21 -3.99
N PRO A 62 -15.31 -11.42 -2.65
CA PRO A 62 -14.05 -11.62 -1.93
C PRO A 62 -13.18 -12.76 -2.48
N ARG A 63 -13.80 -13.77 -3.08
CA ARG A 63 -13.11 -14.95 -3.62
C ARG A 63 -12.65 -14.78 -5.08
N HIS A 64 -12.96 -13.67 -5.73
CA HIS A 64 -12.54 -13.43 -7.11
C HIS A 64 -11.25 -12.62 -7.15
N PHE A 65 -10.29 -12.97 -8.02
CA PHE A 65 -8.98 -12.29 -8.13
C PHE A 65 -9.04 -10.76 -8.36
N ALA A 66 -10.21 -10.21 -8.72
CA ALA A 66 -10.45 -8.80 -8.98
C ALA A 66 -11.08 -8.05 -7.80
N TYR A 67 -11.35 -8.75 -6.67
CA TYR A 67 -11.84 -8.15 -5.44
C TYR A 67 -11.02 -6.92 -5.02
N TRP A 68 -11.68 -5.76 -4.94
CA TRP A 68 -10.97 -4.48 -4.82
C TRP A 68 -10.29 -4.29 -3.45
N ARG A 69 -10.79 -4.94 -2.38
CA ARG A 69 -10.20 -4.85 -1.03
C ARG A 69 -9.10 -5.88 -0.74
N ARG A 70 -8.68 -6.70 -1.72
CA ARG A 70 -7.71 -7.77 -1.46
C ARG A 70 -6.38 -7.25 -0.91
N GLU A 71 -5.82 -6.21 -1.53
CA GLU A 71 -4.54 -5.66 -1.12
C GLU A 71 -4.55 -5.03 0.29
N PRO A 72 -5.50 -4.17 0.67
CA PRO A 72 -5.57 -3.67 2.05
C PRO A 72 -5.79 -4.79 3.07
N LEU A 73 -6.61 -5.82 2.75
CA LEU A 73 -6.78 -6.99 3.61
C LEU A 73 -5.48 -7.80 3.76
N ALA A 74 -4.72 -7.97 2.68
CA ALA A 74 -3.43 -8.65 2.74
C ALA A 74 -2.46 -7.92 3.69
N TYR A 75 -2.36 -6.59 3.61
CA TYR A 75 -1.54 -5.80 4.53
C TYR A 75 -2.03 -5.85 5.97
N ALA A 76 -3.36 -5.87 6.20
CA ALA A 76 -3.93 -5.97 7.55
C ALA A 76 -3.80 -7.37 8.17
N SER A 77 -3.63 -8.42 7.36
CA SER A 77 -3.71 -9.81 7.82
C SER A 77 -2.46 -10.34 8.52
N GLY A 78 -1.31 -9.69 8.36
CA GLY A 78 -0.02 -10.23 8.80
C GLY A 78 0.50 -11.41 7.97
N LEU A 79 -0.17 -11.78 6.87
CA LEU A 79 0.21 -12.91 6.01
C LEU A 79 1.30 -12.58 4.98
N LEU A 80 1.62 -11.31 4.79
CA LEU A 80 2.64 -10.90 3.82
C LEU A 80 4.03 -11.36 4.26
N PRO A 81 4.88 -11.82 3.33
CA PRO A 81 6.19 -12.37 3.67
C PRO A 81 7.12 -11.29 4.24
N SER A 82 7.94 -11.69 5.21
CA SER A 82 8.95 -10.84 5.87
C SER A 82 10.40 -11.21 5.53
N GLY A 83 10.59 -12.20 4.62
CA GLY A 83 11.89 -12.75 4.23
C GLY A 83 12.63 -11.95 3.14
N PRO A 84 13.54 -12.59 2.38
CA PRO A 84 14.31 -11.91 1.33
C PRO A 84 13.43 -11.32 0.22
N PHE A 85 12.25 -11.92 -0.01
CA PHE A 85 11.17 -11.35 -0.80
C PHE A 85 10.05 -10.93 0.14
N ARG A 86 10.12 -9.68 0.61
CA ARG A 86 9.14 -9.12 1.53
C ARG A 86 8.24 -8.11 0.84
N ALA A 87 7.03 -7.98 1.35
CA ALA A 87 6.24 -6.79 1.06
C ALA A 87 6.91 -5.56 1.72
N PRO A 88 6.71 -4.35 1.16
CA PRO A 88 7.05 -3.10 1.86
C PRO A 88 6.48 -3.10 3.27
N ARG A 89 7.22 -2.58 4.25
CA ARG A 89 6.69 -2.43 5.62
C ARG A 89 5.40 -1.60 5.57
N CYS A 90 4.34 -2.09 6.22
CA CYS A 90 3.09 -1.35 6.37
C CYS A 90 3.07 -0.62 7.72
N TYR A 91 2.83 0.69 7.67
CA TYR A 91 2.75 1.54 8.85
C TYR A 91 1.31 1.70 9.36
N ALA A 92 0.34 1.68 8.44
CA ALA A 92 -1.08 1.78 8.77
C ALA A 92 -1.93 1.25 7.61
N VAL A 93 -3.12 0.75 7.95
CA VAL A 93 -4.18 0.37 7.01
C VAL A 93 -5.45 1.11 7.43
N THR A 94 -6.15 1.68 6.45
CA THR A 94 -7.51 2.22 6.60
C THR A 94 -8.44 1.49 5.64
N ASP A 95 -9.74 1.79 5.68
CA ASP A 95 -10.71 1.21 4.73
C ASP A 95 -10.40 1.53 3.26
N GLU A 96 -9.70 2.64 3.02
CA GLU A 96 -9.47 3.18 1.67
C GLU A 96 -8.00 3.30 1.31
N ALA A 97 -7.06 3.06 2.23
CA ALA A 97 -5.64 3.25 1.95
C ALA A 97 -4.71 2.34 2.76
N VAL A 98 -3.51 2.14 2.21
CA VAL A 98 -2.37 1.58 2.93
C VAL A 98 -1.21 2.57 2.91
N TYR A 99 -0.52 2.65 4.05
CA TYR A 99 0.64 3.50 4.26
C TYR A 99 1.88 2.61 4.33
N LEU A 100 2.76 2.74 3.36
CA LEU A 100 3.83 1.79 3.08
C LEU A 100 5.21 2.45 3.15
N GLU A 101 6.22 1.63 3.38
CA GLU A 101 7.63 1.95 3.18
C GLU A 101 7.87 2.51 1.77
N ASP A 102 8.51 3.68 1.69
CA ASP A 102 9.06 4.21 0.44
C ASP A 102 10.36 3.47 0.13
N VAL A 103 10.23 2.34 -0.56
CA VAL A 103 11.34 1.43 -0.88
C VAL A 103 12.34 2.13 -1.81
N GLN A 104 13.55 2.30 -1.32
CA GLN A 104 14.65 2.90 -2.08
C GLN A 104 15.39 1.83 -2.90
N GLY A 105 15.95 2.25 -4.03
CA GLY A 105 16.78 1.40 -4.88
C GLY A 105 16.32 1.41 -6.33
N LYS A 106 17.03 0.64 -7.15
CA LYS A 106 16.68 0.45 -8.56
C LYS A 106 15.79 -0.79 -8.70
N PRO A 107 14.70 -0.72 -9.48
CA PRO A 107 13.95 -1.92 -9.85
C PRO A 107 14.88 -2.97 -10.45
N GLU A 108 14.71 -4.22 -10.04
CA GLU A 108 15.38 -5.34 -10.69
C GLU A 108 14.79 -5.58 -12.08
N SER A 109 15.56 -6.19 -12.98
CA SER A 109 15.03 -6.56 -14.29
C SER A 109 13.85 -7.54 -14.12
N PRO A 110 12.77 -7.42 -14.91
CA PRO A 110 11.62 -8.32 -14.80
C PRO A 110 11.97 -9.81 -14.86
N GLU A 111 12.95 -10.20 -15.67
CA GLU A 111 13.37 -11.59 -15.86
C GLU A 111 14.11 -12.15 -14.64
N VAL A 112 14.91 -11.33 -13.96
CA VAL A 112 15.60 -11.74 -12.73
C VAL A 112 14.58 -11.78 -11.58
N ALA A 113 13.73 -10.77 -11.48
CA ALA A 113 12.67 -10.70 -10.48
C ALA A 113 11.71 -11.90 -10.59
N ALA A 114 11.25 -12.25 -11.80
CA ALA A 114 10.36 -13.38 -12.03
C ALA A 114 10.99 -14.72 -11.61
N ARG A 115 12.26 -14.96 -11.98
CA ARG A 115 12.98 -16.19 -11.57
C ARG A 115 13.13 -16.29 -10.05
N ARG A 116 13.44 -15.17 -9.41
CA ARG A 116 13.60 -15.10 -7.96
C ARG A 116 12.27 -15.29 -7.22
N LEU A 117 11.20 -14.65 -7.70
CA LEU A 117 9.84 -14.84 -7.19
C LEU A 117 9.37 -16.29 -7.34
N ALA A 118 9.58 -16.90 -8.50
CA ALA A 118 9.21 -18.31 -8.73
C ALA A 118 9.91 -19.25 -7.73
N ARG A 119 11.20 -19.03 -7.48
CA ARG A 119 11.97 -19.80 -6.47
C ARG A 119 11.46 -19.58 -5.05
N GLY A 120 11.11 -18.34 -4.70
CA GLY A 120 10.62 -18.00 -3.35
C GLY A 120 9.19 -18.47 -3.08
N GLN A 121 8.28 -18.33 -4.06
CA GLN A 121 6.86 -18.62 -3.89
C GLN A 121 6.50 -20.09 -4.16
N GLY A 122 7.28 -20.82 -4.95
CA GLY A 122 6.99 -22.22 -5.31
C GLY A 122 6.95 -23.21 -4.13
N GLN A 123 7.32 -22.77 -2.92
CA GLN A 123 7.32 -23.58 -1.69
C GLN A 123 6.49 -22.94 -0.57
N THR A 124 5.78 -21.84 -0.83
CA THR A 124 5.02 -21.13 0.20
C THR A 124 3.64 -21.78 0.36
N ALA A 125 3.30 -22.19 1.58
CA ALA A 125 1.95 -22.65 1.89
C ALA A 125 0.94 -21.53 1.66
N ILE A 126 -0.16 -21.85 0.98
CA ILE A 126 -1.21 -20.90 0.68
C ILE A 126 -2.15 -20.82 1.90
N PRO A 127 -2.36 -19.62 2.50
CA PRO A 127 -3.26 -19.47 3.64
C PRO A 127 -4.72 -19.57 3.19
N ASP A 128 -5.55 -20.23 4.00
CA ASP A 128 -7.00 -20.26 3.81
C ASP A 128 -7.65 -19.05 4.49
N VAL A 129 -7.96 -18.03 3.69
CA VAL A 129 -8.65 -16.81 4.16
C VAL A 129 -9.79 -16.42 3.22
N PRO A 130 -10.91 -15.88 3.73
CA PRO A 130 -12.14 -15.68 2.94
C PRO A 130 -12.03 -14.74 1.72
N TRP A 131 -10.97 -13.94 1.65
CA TRP A 131 -10.73 -12.93 0.61
C TRP A 131 -9.59 -13.32 -0.36
N LEU A 132 -8.94 -14.46 -0.13
CA LEU A 132 -8.01 -15.02 -1.09
C LEU A 132 -8.80 -15.76 -2.16
N ALA A 133 -8.39 -15.60 -3.42
CA ALA A 133 -9.08 -16.29 -4.50
C ALA A 133 -8.90 -17.80 -4.35
N GLY A 134 -9.92 -18.57 -4.73
CA GLY A 134 -9.80 -20.02 -4.79
C GLY A 134 -8.68 -20.44 -5.76
N HIS A 135 -7.96 -21.50 -5.40
CA HIS A 135 -6.92 -22.13 -6.21
C HIS A 135 -7.42 -23.40 -6.87
#